data_AF-A0A914J5K5-F1
#
_entry.id   AF-A0A914J5K5-F1
#
_cell.length_a   1.000
_cell.length_b   1.000
_cell.length_c   1.000
_cell.angle_alpha   90.00
_cell.angle_beta   90.00
_cell.angle_gamma   90.00
#
_symmetry.space_group_name_H-M   'P 1'
#
loop_
_entity.id
_entity.type
_entity.pdbx_description
1 polymer ?
#
loop_
_entity_poly.entity_id
_entity_poly.type
_entity_poly.pdbx_seq_one_letter_code
_entity_poly.pdbx_strand_id
1 'polypeptide(L)'
;MQFFVYLFVFSIVAINADEYCIQQLTTAQAAFNAALGITGADWNSADALANQIYVHYMSDPPTGMRTVCTASNNYKNALGTDYMKCFNPLQLIRNANGSASGISITNAFNYFSVMSQFDFTCGAGFGIFVNDLTHCLPNVFANSTEALKYCQLVFKNQVAAGDPKMICAYVTTLMDCFTNTFKVCGDIGTFFGCEYARTQLINLYPSCNEVSTNCMVNNYNH
;
A
#
# COMPACT_ATOMS: atom_id res chain seq x y z
N MET A 1 6.71 27.38 -61.19
CA MET A 1 7.18 27.35 -59.79
C MET A 1 6.01 26.93 -58.91
N GLN A 2 6.01 25.69 -58.44
CA GLN A 2 4.96 25.11 -57.59
C GLN A 2 5.35 25.35 -56.13
N PHE A 3 4.57 26.15 -55.41
CA PHE A 3 4.76 26.37 -53.97
C PHE A 3 4.10 25.20 -53.21
N PHE A 4 4.91 24.36 -52.57
CA PHE A 4 4.46 23.37 -51.60
C PHE A 4 4.09 24.08 -50.30
N VAL A 5 2.80 24.11 -49.98
CA VAL A 5 2.30 24.51 -48.65
C VAL A 5 2.43 23.29 -47.74
N TYR A 6 3.45 23.28 -46.88
CA TYR A 6 3.57 22.30 -45.78
C TYR A 6 2.62 22.70 -44.65
N LEU A 7 1.44 22.08 -44.61
CA LEU A 7 0.59 22.07 -43.43
C LEU A 7 1.23 21.15 -42.38
N PHE A 8 1.98 21.73 -41.44
CA PHE A 8 2.34 21.06 -40.20
C PHE A 8 1.07 20.86 -39.37
N VAL A 9 0.51 19.64 -39.45
CA VAL A 9 -0.51 19.19 -38.50
C VAL A 9 0.19 18.96 -37.16
N PHE A 10 0.20 19.98 -36.31
CA PHE A 10 0.42 19.76 -34.88
C PHE A 10 -0.79 18.98 -34.37
N SER A 11 -0.65 17.66 -34.25
CA SER A 11 -1.54 16.86 -33.44
C SER A 11 -1.37 17.32 -32.01
N ILE A 12 -2.22 18.25 -31.56
CA ILE A 12 -2.43 18.50 -30.16
C ILE A 12 -2.99 17.18 -29.62
N VAL A 13 -2.13 16.38 -28.99
CA VAL A 13 -2.61 15.31 -28.11
C VAL A 13 -3.34 16.03 -27.00
N ALA A 14 -4.66 16.07 -27.10
CA ALA A 14 -5.51 16.48 -26.00
C ALA A 14 -5.25 15.46 -24.88
N ILE A 15 -4.35 15.80 -23.97
CA ILE A 15 -4.29 15.14 -22.68
C ILE A 15 -5.60 15.56 -22.03
N ASN A 16 -6.60 14.68 -22.08
CA ASN A 16 -7.84 14.91 -21.36
C ASN A 16 -7.44 15.14 -19.90
N ALA A 17 -7.87 16.26 -19.31
CA ALA A 17 -7.61 16.60 -17.91
C ALA A 17 -8.19 15.57 -16.91
N ASP A 18 -8.87 14.53 -17.44
CA ASP A 18 -9.61 13.49 -16.74
C ASP A 18 -8.79 12.43 -16.01
N GLU A 19 -7.49 12.32 -16.28
CA GLU A 19 -6.65 11.24 -15.76
C GLU A 19 -5.44 11.71 -14.95
N TYR A 20 -5.37 12.98 -14.54
CA TYR A 20 -4.16 13.54 -13.93
C TYR A 20 -3.54 12.64 -12.84
N CYS A 21 -4.31 12.27 -11.81
CA CYS A 21 -3.78 11.42 -10.75
C CYS A 21 -3.52 9.99 -11.22
N ILE A 22 -4.28 9.45 -12.16
CA ILE A 22 -4.02 8.13 -12.74
C ILE A 22 -2.67 8.16 -13.49
N GLN A 23 -2.38 9.21 -14.24
CA GLN A 23 -1.11 9.40 -14.94
C GLN A 23 0.07 9.56 -13.96
N GLN A 24 -0.12 10.35 -12.89
CA GLN A 24 0.90 10.51 -11.84
C GLN A 24 1.17 9.17 -11.13
N LEU A 25 0.11 8.44 -10.75
CA LEU A 25 0.20 7.12 -10.13
C LEU A 25 0.84 6.09 -11.08
N THR A 26 0.55 6.13 -12.38
CA THR A 26 1.19 5.28 -13.39
C THR A 26 2.70 5.51 -13.42
N THR A 27 3.11 6.78 -13.45
CA THR A 27 4.53 7.17 -13.46
C THR A 27 5.22 6.74 -12.16
N ALA A 28 4.58 6.97 -11.02
CA ALA A 28 5.09 6.57 -9.72
C ALA A 28 5.21 5.05 -9.58
N GLN A 29 4.20 4.29 -10.03
CA GLN A 29 4.24 2.83 -10.02
C GLN A 29 5.35 2.30 -10.92
N ALA A 30 5.58 2.91 -12.08
CA ALA A 30 6.69 2.54 -12.96
C ALA A 30 8.06 2.78 -12.30
N ALA A 31 8.23 3.91 -11.61
CA ALA A 31 9.46 4.21 -10.86
C ALA A 31 9.69 3.22 -9.70
N PHE A 32 8.63 2.87 -8.98
CA PHE A 32 8.66 1.86 -7.93
C PHE A 32 9.05 0.48 -8.48
N ASN A 33 8.37 0.04 -9.54
CA ASN A 33 8.59 -1.26 -10.15
C ASN A 33 10.01 -1.38 -10.74
N ALA A 34 10.50 -0.32 -11.39
CA ALA A 34 11.85 -0.28 -11.93
C ALA A 34 12.92 -0.41 -10.83
N ALA A 35 12.70 0.19 -9.67
CA ALA A 35 13.63 0.12 -8.54
C ALA A 35 13.70 -1.28 -7.89
N LEU A 36 12.63 -2.08 -7.99
CA LEU A 36 12.55 -3.44 -7.43
C LEU A 36 12.69 -4.56 -8.46
N GLY A 37 12.67 -4.24 -9.76
CA GLY A 37 12.62 -5.24 -10.82
C GLY A 37 11.27 -5.97 -10.89
N ILE A 38 10.18 -5.33 -10.45
CA ILE A 38 8.82 -5.88 -10.46
C ILE A 38 8.25 -5.80 -11.87
N THR A 39 7.63 -6.89 -12.34
CA THR A 39 6.98 -6.94 -13.66
C THR A 39 5.48 -7.13 -13.53
N GLY A 40 4.70 -6.26 -14.19
CA GLY A 40 3.26 -6.46 -14.39
C GLY A 40 2.38 -6.36 -13.12
N ALA A 41 2.91 -5.82 -12.03
CA ALA A 41 2.14 -5.60 -10.80
C ALA A 41 1.83 -4.11 -10.58
N ASP A 42 0.56 -3.80 -10.37
CA ASP A 42 0.02 -2.45 -10.19
C ASP A 42 -1.27 -2.51 -9.33
N TRP A 43 -2.11 -1.47 -9.40
CA TRP A 43 -3.40 -1.44 -8.69
C TRP A 43 -4.41 -2.48 -9.15
N ASN A 44 -4.27 -3.08 -10.33
CA ASN A 44 -5.11 -4.20 -10.78
C ASN A 44 -4.72 -5.53 -10.14
N SER A 45 -3.52 -5.59 -9.57
CA SER A 45 -2.93 -6.81 -9.01
C SER A 45 -2.19 -6.53 -7.69
N ALA A 46 -2.83 -5.76 -6.79
CA ALA A 46 -2.26 -5.34 -5.51
C ALA A 46 -1.71 -6.51 -4.67
N ASP A 47 -2.37 -7.67 -4.66
CA ASP A 47 -1.89 -8.84 -3.93
C ASP A 47 -0.61 -9.41 -4.57
N ALA A 48 -0.47 -9.35 -5.91
CA ALA A 48 0.75 -9.73 -6.61
C ALA A 48 1.88 -8.73 -6.36
N LEU A 49 1.57 -7.43 -6.30
CA LEU A 49 2.51 -6.38 -5.93
C LEU A 49 3.06 -6.63 -4.51
N ALA A 50 2.18 -6.89 -3.54
CA ALA A 50 2.58 -7.16 -2.16
C ALA A 50 3.50 -8.38 -2.06
N ASN A 51 3.18 -9.47 -2.75
CA ASN A 51 4.01 -10.68 -2.76
C ASN A 51 5.42 -10.42 -3.29
N GLN A 52 5.53 -9.68 -4.40
CA GLN A 52 6.85 -9.34 -4.96
C GLN A 52 7.67 -8.48 -4.00
N ILE A 53 7.03 -7.62 -3.22
CA ILE A 53 7.72 -6.80 -2.20
C ILE A 53 8.18 -7.64 -1.02
N TYR A 54 7.36 -8.61 -0.57
CA TYR A 54 7.77 -9.53 0.49
C TYR A 54 9.01 -10.35 0.13
N VAL A 55 9.21 -10.69 -1.16
CA VAL A 55 10.45 -11.35 -1.62
C VAL A 55 11.71 -10.55 -1.26
N HIS A 56 11.64 -9.22 -1.30
CA HIS A 56 12.77 -8.38 -0.90
C HIS A 56 12.99 -8.37 0.61
N TYR A 57 11.92 -8.41 1.42
CA TYR A 57 12.07 -8.48 2.89
C TYR A 57 12.79 -9.76 3.36
N MET A 58 12.61 -10.86 2.63
CA MET A 58 13.11 -12.19 3.01
C MET A 58 14.55 -12.48 2.58
N SER A 59 15.04 -11.83 1.51
CA SER A 59 16.30 -12.24 0.85
C SER A 59 17.57 -11.73 1.52
N ASP A 60 17.53 -10.54 2.11
CA ASP A 60 18.60 -9.95 2.94
C ASP A 60 17.96 -8.87 3.84
N PRO A 61 17.54 -9.16 5.08
CA PRO A 61 16.56 -8.31 5.75
C PRO A 61 16.92 -6.82 5.88
N PRO A 62 18.15 -6.44 6.27
CA PRO A 62 18.50 -5.01 6.34
C PRO A 62 18.67 -4.38 4.95
N THR A 63 19.21 -5.11 3.98
CA THR A 63 19.47 -4.58 2.62
C THR A 63 18.21 -4.56 1.78
N GLY A 64 17.47 -5.67 1.74
CA GLY A 64 16.19 -5.84 1.10
C GLY A 64 15.16 -4.82 1.59
N MET A 65 15.11 -4.56 2.91
CA MET A 65 14.27 -3.48 3.44
C MET A 65 14.70 -2.11 2.90
N ARG A 66 16.00 -1.79 2.91
CA ARG A 66 16.51 -0.52 2.34
C ARG A 66 16.18 -0.39 0.85
N THR A 67 16.22 -1.47 0.10
CA THR A 67 15.86 -1.51 -1.33
C THR A 67 14.38 -1.19 -1.53
N VAL A 68 13.48 -1.81 -0.76
CA VAL A 68 12.04 -1.49 -0.78
C VAL A 68 11.80 -0.03 -0.40
N CYS A 69 12.50 0.48 0.61
CA CYS A 69 12.33 1.87 1.04
C CYS A 69 12.90 2.88 0.05
N THR A 70 13.96 2.52 -0.68
CA THR A 70 14.44 3.32 -1.81
C THR A 70 13.40 3.37 -2.92
N ALA A 71 12.78 2.24 -3.26
CA ALA A 71 11.68 2.19 -4.24
C ALA A 71 10.46 3.01 -3.79
N SER A 72 10.08 2.93 -2.51
CA SER A 72 9.01 3.75 -1.93
C SER A 72 9.32 5.24 -1.99
N ASN A 73 10.58 5.65 -1.74
CA ASN A 73 11.00 7.03 -1.93
C ASN A 73 10.92 7.46 -3.40
N ASN A 74 11.31 6.60 -4.35
CA ASN A 74 11.18 6.89 -5.78
C ASN A 74 9.71 7.07 -6.20
N TYR A 75 8.81 6.25 -5.65
CA TYR A 75 7.36 6.39 -5.84
C TYR A 75 6.87 7.76 -5.37
N LYS A 76 7.22 8.16 -4.13
CA LYS A 76 6.84 9.47 -3.57
C LYS A 76 7.44 10.63 -4.36
N ASN A 77 8.71 10.52 -4.75
CA ASN A 77 9.41 11.55 -5.52
C ASN A 77 8.81 11.73 -6.91
N ALA A 78 8.37 10.65 -7.55
CA ALA A 78 7.66 10.72 -8.82
C ALA A 78 6.30 11.41 -8.72
N LEU A 79 5.62 11.29 -7.56
CA LEU A 79 4.40 12.05 -7.27
C LEU A 79 4.69 13.50 -6.86
N GLY A 80 5.85 13.78 -6.27
CA GLY A 80 6.27 15.12 -5.88
C GLY A 80 5.22 15.85 -5.03
N THR A 81 4.85 17.06 -5.44
CA THR A 81 3.82 17.87 -4.78
C THR A 81 2.41 17.28 -4.87
N ASP A 82 2.18 16.35 -5.79
CA ASP A 82 0.88 15.70 -5.97
C ASP A 82 0.68 14.49 -5.07
N TYR A 83 1.66 14.10 -4.26
CA TYR A 83 1.55 12.95 -3.37
C TYR A 83 0.28 13.03 -2.50
N MET A 84 0.10 14.12 -1.77
CA MET A 84 -1.08 14.30 -0.89
C MET A 84 -2.41 14.35 -1.65
N LYS A 85 -2.37 14.76 -2.92
CA LYS A 85 -3.56 14.88 -3.78
C LYS A 85 -3.95 13.54 -4.40
N CYS A 86 -2.97 12.81 -4.91
CA CYS A 86 -3.16 11.61 -5.72
C CYS A 86 -3.04 10.31 -4.92
N PHE A 87 -2.44 10.33 -3.73
CA PHE A 87 -2.39 9.17 -2.83
C PHE A 87 -3.73 8.96 -2.10
N ASN A 88 -4.78 8.65 -2.86
CA ASN A 88 -6.13 8.43 -2.35
C ASN A 88 -6.90 7.47 -3.28
N PRO A 89 -7.55 6.41 -2.75
CA PRO A 89 -8.35 5.47 -3.54
C PRO A 89 -9.40 6.12 -4.44
N LEU A 90 -9.98 7.23 -4.00
CA LEU A 90 -10.99 7.98 -4.76
C LEU A 90 -10.46 8.43 -6.13
N GLN A 91 -9.17 8.73 -6.22
CA GLN A 91 -8.51 9.18 -7.45
C GLN A 91 -8.29 8.05 -8.47
N LEU A 92 -8.36 6.79 -8.03
CA LEU A 92 -8.32 5.63 -8.93
C LEU A 92 -9.71 5.22 -9.39
N ILE A 93 -10.77 5.39 -8.58
CA ILE A 93 -12.13 4.91 -8.93
C ILE A 93 -12.94 5.94 -9.73
N ARG A 94 -12.53 7.20 -9.71
CA ARG A 94 -13.20 8.31 -10.42
C ARG A 94 -12.20 9.07 -11.28
N ASN A 95 -12.60 9.39 -12.51
CA ASN A 95 -11.89 10.35 -13.37
C ASN A 95 -12.30 11.79 -13.01
N ALA A 96 -11.61 12.80 -13.57
CA ALA A 96 -11.78 14.20 -13.15
C ALA A 96 -13.21 14.74 -13.38
N ASN A 97 -13.94 14.22 -14.37
CA ASN A 97 -15.36 14.50 -14.61
C ASN A 97 -16.31 13.77 -13.66
N GLY A 98 -15.79 13.02 -12.68
CA GLY A 98 -16.59 12.29 -11.69
C GLY A 98 -17.31 11.06 -12.24
N SER A 99 -16.92 10.56 -13.41
CA SER A 99 -17.39 9.27 -13.94
C SER A 99 -16.54 8.12 -13.38
N ALA A 100 -16.99 6.88 -13.56
CA ALA A 100 -16.22 5.71 -13.14
C ALA A 100 -15.00 5.53 -14.08
N SER A 101 -13.83 5.27 -13.51
CA SER A 101 -12.59 4.95 -14.26
C SER A 101 -12.55 3.52 -14.79
N GLY A 102 -13.47 2.66 -14.34
CA GLY A 102 -13.46 1.22 -14.60
C GLY A 102 -12.62 0.40 -13.60
N ILE A 103 -11.89 1.05 -12.69
CA ILE A 103 -11.17 0.37 -11.59
C ILE A 103 -12.16 0.06 -10.46
N SER A 104 -12.17 -1.19 -9.99
CA SER A 104 -13.03 -1.59 -8.88
C SER A 104 -12.61 -0.92 -7.57
N ILE A 105 -13.59 -0.61 -6.71
CA ILE A 105 -13.34 -0.05 -5.37
C ILE A 105 -12.40 -0.97 -4.59
N THR A 106 -12.63 -2.27 -4.66
CA THR A 106 -11.79 -3.28 -4.01
C THR A 106 -10.33 -3.21 -4.46
N ASN A 107 -10.08 -3.09 -5.77
CA ASN A 107 -8.71 -3.00 -6.29
C ASN A 107 -8.01 -1.72 -5.85
N ALA A 108 -8.70 -0.57 -5.96
CA ALA A 108 -8.15 0.70 -5.52
C ALA A 108 -7.82 0.70 -4.02
N PHE A 109 -8.73 0.21 -3.17
CA PHE A 109 -8.52 0.13 -1.72
C PHE A 109 -7.38 -0.84 -1.39
N ASN A 110 -7.34 -2.02 -2.00
CA ASN A 110 -6.26 -3.00 -1.78
C ASN A 110 -4.90 -2.42 -2.16
N TYR A 111 -4.81 -1.71 -3.27
CA TYR A 111 -3.58 -1.06 -3.71
C TYR A 111 -3.07 -0.05 -2.68
N PHE A 112 -3.92 0.88 -2.23
CA PHE A 112 -3.52 1.88 -1.25
C PHE A 112 -3.26 1.30 0.14
N SER A 113 -3.93 0.21 0.53
CA SER A 113 -3.58 -0.56 1.73
C SER A 113 -2.15 -1.08 1.67
N VAL A 114 -1.80 -1.73 0.55
CA VAL A 114 -0.47 -2.29 0.30
C VAL A 114 0.60 -1.19 0.30
N MET A 115 0.36 -0.08 -0.40
CA MET A 115 1.30 1.04 -0.41
C MET A 115 1.46 1.70 0.98
N SER A 116 0.38 1.82 1.76
CA SER A 116 0.43 2.40 3.12
C SER A 116 1.16 1.51 4.12
N GLN A 117 1.04 0.19 3.96
CA GLN A 117 1.83 -0.78 4.73
C GLN A 117 3.32 -0.60 4.52
N PHE A 118 3.76 -0.41 3.27
CA PHE A 118 5.17 -0.18 2.97
C PHE A 118 5.64 1.21 3.38
N ASP A 119 4.76 2.21 3.32
CA ASP A 119 5.04 3.52 3.89
C ASP A 119 5.37 3.43 5.38
N PHE A 120 4.57 2.66 6.13
CA PHE A 120 4.86 2.38 7.54
C PHE A 120 6.20 1.67 7.72
N THR A 121 6.43 0.57 7.01
CA THR A 121 7.65 -0.22 7.14
C THR A 121 8.90 0.59 6.78
N CYS A 122 8.78 1.57 5.88
CA CYS A 122 9.87 2.46 5.49
C CYS A 122 9.98 3.75 6.31
N GLY A 123 8.97 4.05 7.11
CA GLY A 123 8.95 5.14 8.08
C GLY A 123 9.13 4.61 9.50
N ALA A 124 8.05 4.71 10.30
CA ALA A 124 8.07 4.37 11.72
C ALA A 124 8.45 2.91 12.01
N GLY A 125 8.15 1.98 11.09
CA GLY A 125 8.49 0.56 11.23
C GLY A 125 9.93 0.22 10.84
N PHE A 126 10.67 1.12 10.18
CA PHE A 126 11.96 0.80 9.58
C PHE A 126 12.99 0.40 10.64
N GLY A 127 13.14 1.24 11.67
CA GLY A 127 14.08 0.98 12.76
C GLY A 127 13.76 -0.31 13.52
N ILE A 128 12.48 -0.65 13.65
CA ILE A 128 12.05 -1.89 14.30
C ILE A 128 12.47 -3.09 13.45
N PHE A 129 12.23 -3.03 12.14
CA PHE A 129 12.51 -4.11 11.23
C PHE A 129 14.02 -4.36 11.06
N VAL A 130 14.82 -3.32 10.82
CA VAL A 130 16.26 -3.50 10.53
C VAL A 130 17.10 -3.79 11.78
N ASN A 131 16.61 -3.45 12.97
CA ASN A 131 17.28 -3.74 14.24
C ASN A 131 16.84 -5.09 14.84
N ASP A 132 15.96 -5.84 14.17
CA ASP A 132 15.64 -7.21 14.56
C ASP A 132 16.82 -8.15 14.24
N LEU A 133 17.71 -8.28 15.21
CA LEU A 133 18.91 -9.13 15.15
C LEU A 133 18.58 -10.62 15.03
N THR A 134 17.35 -11.03 15.37
CA THR A 134 16.89 -12.42 15.27
C THR A 134 16.28 -12.74 13.91
N HIS A 135 16.07 -11.72 13.07
CA HIS A 135 15.35 -11.81 11.80
C HIS A 135 13.95 -12.41 11.93
N CYS A 136 13.32 -12.30 13.10
CA CYS A 136 11.99 -12.82 13.36
C CYS A 136 10.92 -12.14 12.50
N LEU A 137 10.91 -10.80 12.42
CA LEU A 137 9.97 -10.03 11.60
C LEU A 137 10.04 -10.41 10.11
N PRO A 138 11.23 -10.43 9.47
CA PRO A 138 11.38 -10.98 8.11
C PRO A 138 10.84 -12.41 7.98
N ASN A 139 11.10 -13.27 8.97
CA ASN A 139 10.63 -14.65 8.96
C ASN A 139 9.11 -14.78 9.07
N VAL A 140 8.40 -13.81 9.67
CA VAL A 140 6.93 -13.77 9.62
C VAL A 140 6.45 -13.56 8.19
N PHE A 141 7.07 -12.65 7.44
CA PHE A 141 6.75 -12.50 6.02
C PHE A 141 7.07 -13.77 5.22
N ALA A 142 8.15 -14.48 5.55
CA ALA A 142 8.48 -15.75 4.89
C ALA A 142 7.53 -16.90 5.20
N ASN A 143 7.24 -17.11 6.48
CA ASN A 143 6.59 -18.33 6.93
C ASN A 143 5.08 -18.17 7.12
N SER A 144 4.60 -16.93 7.24
CA SER A 144 3.21 -16.62 7.55
C SER A 144 2.53 -15.79 6.45
N THR A 145 3.08 -15.70 5.23
CA THR A 145 2.46 -14.99 4.10
C THR A 145 1.01 -15.43 3.88
N GLU A 146 0.71 -16.72 3.97
CA GLU A 146 -0.66 -17.22 3.82
C GLU A 146 -1.60 -16.76 4.94
N ALA A 147 -1.11 -16.69 6.18
CA ALA A 147 -1.87 -16.16 7.30
C ALA A 147 -2.15 -14.66 7.13
N LEU A 148 -1.17 -13.87 6.67
CA LEU A 148 -1.36 -12.44 6.38
C LEU A 148 -2.38 -12.21 5.27
N LYS A 149 -2.32 -13.02 4.20
CA LYS A 149 -3.33 -13.02 3.12
C LYS A 149 -4.71 -13.41 3.63
N TYR A 150 -4.77 -14.40 4.51
CA TYR A 150 -6.02 -14.83 5.12
C TYR A 150 -6.65 -13.71 5.95
N CYS A 151 -5.87 -13.00 6.77
CA CYS A 151 -6.34 -11.84 7.53
C CYS A 151 -7.00 -10.80 6.59
N GLN A 152 -6.34 -10.47 5.48
CA GLN A 152 -6.87 -9.54 4.48
C GLN A 152 -8.13 -10.09 3.80
N LEU A 153 -8.16 -11.37 3.44
CA LEU A 153 -9.32 -12.01 2.81
C LEU A 153 -10.55 -11.98 3.72
N VAL A 154 -10.38 -12.33 5.01
CA VAL A 154 -11.46 -12.28 6.00
C VAL A 154 -12.03 -10.87 6.08
N PHE A 155 -11.17 -9.87 6.21
CA PHE A 155 -11.59 -8.47 6.25
C PHE A 155 -12.32 -8.05 4.97
N LYS A 156 -11.76 -8.34 3.79
CA LYS A 156 -12.39 -8.03 2.49
C LYS A 156 -13.80 -8.66 2.41
N ASN A 157 -13.97 -9.91 2.85
CA ASN A 157 -15.26 -10.60 2.86
C ASN A 157 -16.24 -9.97 3.85
N GLN A 158 -15.79 -9.60 5.05
CA GLN A 158 -16.61 -8.91 6.04
C GLN A 158 -17.09 -7.54 5.54
N VAL A 159 -16.23 -6.77 4.89
CA VAL A 159 -16.60 -5.47 4.29
C VAL A 159 -17.57 -5.65 3.12
N ALA A 160 -17.38 -6.68 2.29
CA ALA A 160 -18.19 -6.90 1.10
C ALA A 160 -19.60 -7.45 1.39
N ALA A 161 -19.74 -8.31 2.41
CA ALA A 161 -20.98 -9.03 2.70
C ALA A 161 -21.60 -8.69 4.06
N GLY A 162 -20.89 -7.97 4.92
CA GLY A 162 -21.30 -7.64 6.28
C GLY A 162 -22.13 -6.36 6.42
N ASP A 163 -22.49 -6.04 7.65
CA ASP A 163 -23.20 -4.80 7.98
C ASP A 163 -22.19 -3.63 7.97
N PRO A 164 -22.41 -2.58 7.16
CA PRO A 164 -21.54 -1.40 7.16
C PRO A 164 -21.39 -0.73 8.53
N LYS A 165 -22.36 -0.88 9.45
CA LYS A 165 -22.27 -0.38 10.83
C LYS A 165 -21.20 -1.10 11.66
N MET A 166 -20.82 -2.31 11.25
CA MET A 166 -19.81 -3.14 11.91
C MET A 166 -18.40 -2.89 11.37
N ILE A 167 -18.20 -1.89 10.49
CA ILE A 167 -16.92 -1.64 9.83
C ILE A 167 -15.75 -1.50 10.82
N CYS A 168 -15.95 -0.82 11.95
CA CYS A 168 -14.89 -0.68 12.95
C CYS A 168 -14.59 -1.98 13.70
N ALA A 169 -15.56 -2.88 13.85
CA ALA A 169 -15.31 -4.22 14.39
C ALA A 169 -14.55 -5.12 13.39
N TYR A 170 -14.81 -4.96 12.09
CA TYR A 170 -14.04 -5.64 11.04
C TYR A 170 -12.58 -5.13 11.01
N VAL A 171 -12.39 -3.82 11.19
CA VAL A 171 -11.06 -3.20 11.39
C VAL A 171 -10.35 -3.82 12.59
N THR A 172 -11.00 -3.95 13.76
CA THR A 172 -10.43 -4.65 14.93
C THR A 172 -10.01 -6.08 14.58
N THR A 173 -10.89 -6.83 13.91
CA THR A 173 -10.64 -8.23 13.54
C THR A 173 -9.38 -8.36 12.68
N LEU A 174 -9.20 -7.45 11.72
CA LEU A 174 -8.00 -7.41 10.87
C LEU A 174 -6.74 -7.09 11.68
N MET A 175 -6.80 -6.08 12.55
CA MET A 175 -5.68 -5.69 13.41
C MET A 175 -5.27 -6.83 14.34
N ASP A 176 -6.23 -7.50 14.99
CA ASP A 176 -5.98 -8.65 15.86
C ASP A 176 -5.35 -9.82 15.10
N CYS A 177 -5.81 -10.07 13.87
CA CYS A 177 -5.27 -11.14 13.03
C CYS A 177 -3.79 -10.93 12.69
N PHE A 178 -3.41 -9.72 12.29
CA PHE A 178 -2.00 -9.37 12.06
C PHE A 178 -1.20 -9.42 13.37
N THR A 179 -1.72 -8.83 14.45
CA THR A 179 -1.10 -8.84 15.77
C THR A 179 -0.76 -10.26 16.22
N ASN A 180 -1.71 -11.18 16.11
CA ASN A 180 -1.51 -12.60 16.45
C ASN A 180 -0.51 -13.29 15.53
N THR A 181 -0.47 -12.93 14.25
CA THR A 181 0.49 -13.49 13.29
C THR A 181 1.92 -13.08 13.61
N PHE A 182 2.14 -11.84 14.06
CA PHE A 182 3.47 -11.34 14.42
C PHE A 182 3.86 -11.60 15.89
N LYS A 183 2.92 -12.05 16.73
CA LYS A 183 3.15 -12.35 18.16
C LYS A 183 4.30 -13.33 18.40
N VAL A 184 4.65 -14.16 17.41
CA VAL A 184 5.81 -15.07 17.48
C VAL A 184 7.12 -14.33 17.77
N CYS A 185 7.21 -13.04 17.42
CA CYS A 185 8.34 -12.16 17.69
C CYS A 185 8.19 -11.35 18.98
N GLY A 186 7.31 -11.76 19.89
CA GLY A 186 7.05 -11.10 21.18
C GLY A 186 6.37 -9.75 21.03
N ASP A 187 6.61 -8.87 22.01
CA ASP A 187 5.98 -7.56 22.14
C ASP A 187 6.28 -6.64 20.95
N ILE A 188 7.51 -6.66 20.45
CA ILE A 188 7.91 -5.86 19.29
C ILE A 188 7.22 -6.33 18.01
N GLY A 189 7.05 -7.65 17.85
CA GLY A 189 6.26 -8.25 16.78
C GLY A 189 4.79 -7.87 16.87
N THR A 190 4.22 -7.98 18.07
CA THR A 190 2.84 -7.62 18.37
C THR A 190 2.55 -6.17 17.98
N PHE A 191 3.42 -5.23 18.42
CA PHE A 191 3.36 -3.82 18.04
C PHE A 191 3.48 -3.64 16.52
N PHE A 192 4.50 -4.24 15.90
CA PHE A 192 4.76 -4.10 14.47
C PHE A 192 3.58 -4.62 13.64
N GLY A 193 3.06 -5.80 13.94
CA GLY A 193 1.93 -6.39 13.23
C GLY A 193 0.66 -5.55 13.36
N CYS A 194 0.39 -5.03 14.55
CA CYS A 194 -0.73 -4.12 14.75
C CYS A 194 -0.59 -2.83 13.92
N GLU A 195 0.55 -2.16 14.01
CA GLU A 195 0.80 -0.91 13.27
C GLU A 195 0.78 -1.14 11.76
N TYR A 196 1.38 -2.24 11.30
CA TYR A 196 1.35 -2.65 9.90
C TYR A 196 -0.10 -2.87 9.42
N ALA A 197 -0.98 -3.42 10.26
CA ALA A 197 -2.39 -3.54 9.92
C ALA A 197 -3.11 -2.18 9.94
N ARG A 198 -2.83 -1.36 10.94
CA ARG A 198 -3.45 -0.06 11.19
C ARG A 198 -3.22 0.92 10.04
N THR A 199 -2.00 1.01 9.53
CA THR A 199 -1.65 1.96 8.45
C THR A 199 -2.34 1.65 7.15
N GLN A 200 -2.70 0.39 6.91
CA GLN A 200 -3.52 -0.01 5.76
C GLN A 200 -4.98 0.50 5.87
N LEU A 201 -5.45 0.86 7.08
CA LEU A 201 -6.86 1.21 7.35
C LEU A 201 -7.10 2.70 7.59
N ILE A 202 -6.13 3.43 8.14
CA ILE A 202 -6.35 4.81 8.63
C ILE A 202 -6.85 5.78 7.54
N ASN A 203 -6.39 5.60 6.30
CA ASN A 203 -6.80 6.44 5.17
C ASN A 203 -8.13 5.97 4.54
N LEU A 204 -8.54 4.72 4.80
CA LEU A 204 -9.74 4.11 4.21
C LEU A 204 -10.96 4.24 5.13
N TYR A 205 -10.74 4.18 6.44
CA TYR A 205 -11.79 4.17 7.47
C TYR A 205 -11.47 5.13 8.62
N PRO A 206 -11.34 6.44 8.36
CA PRO A 206 -10.99 7.44 9.38
C PRO A 206 -12.02 7.53 10.51
N SER A 207 -13.26 7.07 10.29
CA SER A 207 -14.29 6.97 11.33
C SER A 207 -13.98 5.94 12.43
N CYS A 208 -13.03 5.03 12.19
CA CYS A 208 -12.63 3.98 13.12
C CYS A 208 -11.37 4.34 13.92
N ASN A 209 -11.05 5.64 14.02
CA ASN A 209 -9.80 6.12 14.62
C ASN A 209 -9.56 5.59 16.04
N GLU A 210 -10.59 5.51 16.90
CA GLU A 210 -10.47 5.00 18.27
C GLU A 210 -9.98 3.55 18.36
N VAL A 211 -10.41 2.70 17.42
CA VAL A 211 -9.95 1.32 17.32
C VAL A 211 -8.55 1.28 16.72
N SER A 212 -8.34 2.08 15.68
CA SER A 212 -7.06 2.10 14.98
C SER A 212 -5.92 2.56 15.88
N THR A 213 -6.13 3.40 16.89
CA THR A 213 -5.05 3.91 17.77
C THR A 213 -4.53 2.91 18.81
N ASN A 214 -5.11 1.71 18.93
CA ASN A 214 -4.85 0.78 20.03
C ASN A 214 -3.75 -0.26 19.77
N CYS A 215 -2.66 0.13 19.10
CA CYS A 215 -1.50 -0.76 18.94
C CYS A 215 -0.55 -0.78 20.15
N MET A 216 -0.99 -0.26 21.30
CA MET A 216 -0.19 -0.28 22.52
C MET A 216 0.02 -1.72 22.98
N VAL A 217 1.26 -2.07 23.28
CA VAL A 217 1.59 -3.33 23.92
C VAL A 217 1.20 -3.23 25.39
N ASN A 218 0.34 -4.12 25.87
CA ASN A 218 0.08 -4.27 27.31
C ASN A 218 1.36 -4.80 27.99
N ASN A 219 2.34 -3.92 28.28
CA ASN A 219 3.40 -4.06 29.31
C ASN A 219 4.52 -3.00 29.13
N TYR A 220 4.19 -1.71 29.32
CA TYR A 220 5.19 -0.75 29.81
C TYR A 220 4.72 -0.24 31.18
N ASN A 221 4.75 -1.12 32.17
CA ASN A 221 4.90 -0.67 33.55
C ASN A 221 6.39 -0.38 33.74
N HIS A 222 6.74 0.91 33.74
CA HIS A 222 7.99 1.39 34.31
C HIS A 222 8.10 1.01 35.79
#